data_AF-A0A0P7GRJ5-F1
#
_entry.id   AF-A0A0P7GRJ5-F1
#
_cell.length_a   1.000
_cell.length_b   1.000
_cell.length_c   1.000
_cell.angle_alpha   90.00
_cell.angle_beta   90.00
_cell.angle_gamma   90.00
#
_symmetry.space_group_name_H-M   'P 1'
#
loop_
_entity.id
_entity.type
_entity.pdbx_description
1 polymer ?
#
loop_
_entity_poly.entity_id
_entity_poly.type
_entity_poly.pdbx_seq_one_letter_code
_entity_poly.pdbx_strand_id
1 'polypeptide(L)'
;MTDWERVRQELKEAGYSGFEFDSGDTAVSGLSGEWVSGNIPRDGGLKHENQPLWIRILDALPGSNTVEADPEDAPESIRNIATKHGLEVVIYSVSDDEVRIALCDPSKYDL
;
A
#
# COMPACT_ATOMS: atom_id res chain seq x y z
N MET A 1 2.62 -19.53 -5.16
CA MET A 1 1.42 -18.75 -5.53
C MET A 1 0.76 -18.31 -4.26
N THR A 2 0.61 -17.01 -4.07
CA THR A 2 0.04 -16.41 -2.87
C THR A 2 -1.45 -16.74 -2.73
N ASP A 3 -1.90 -17.07 -1.52
CA ASP A 3 -3.31 -17.29 -1.18
C ASP A 3 -4.00 -15.95 -0.92
N TRP A 4 -4.39 -15.26 -2.00
CA TRP A 4 -4.97 -13.93 -1.94
C TRP A 4 -6.30 -13.86 -1.19
N GLU A 5 -7.09 -14.93 -1.20
CA GLU A 5 -8.33 -15.01 -0.43
C GLU A 5 -8.05 -14.96 1.07
N ARG A 6 -7.04 -15.72 1.51
CA ARG A 6 -6.59 -15.71 2.90
C ARG A 6 -6.03 -14.35 3.31
N VAL A 7 -5.21 -13.72 2.47
CA VAL A 7 -4.66 -12.38 2.75
C VAL A 7 -5.79 -11.35 2.91
N ARG A 8 -6.79 -11.36 2.03
CA ARG A 8 -7.97 -10.46 2.15
C ARG A 8 -8.78 -10.73 3.40
N GLN A 9 -8.96 -11.99 3.78
CA GLN A 9 -9.65 -12.34 5.01
C GLN A 9 -8.91 -11.79 6.24
N GLU A 10 -7.58 -11.98 6.33
CA GLU A 10 -6.78 -11.49 7.45
C GLU A 10 -6.76 -9.96 7.52
N LEU A 11 -6.72 -9.26 6.37
CA LEU A 11 -6.88 -7.81 6.29
C LEU A 11 -8.24 -7.35 6.82
N LYS A 12 -9.32 -8.04 6.44
CA LYS A 12 -10.67 -7.76 6.94
C LYS A 12 -10.80 -8.01 8.44
N GLU A 13 -10.21 -9.09 8.96
CA GLU A 13 -10.18 -9.40 10.39
C GLU A 13 -9.39 -8.36 11.19
N ALA A 14 -8.37 -7.75 10.57
CA ALA A 14 -7.62 -6.63 11.12
C ALA A 14 -8.33 -5.26 10.98
N GLY A 15 -9.53 -5.22 10.40
CA GLY A 15 -10.35 -4.01 10.25
C GLY A 15 -10.26 -3.33 8.88
N TYR A 16 -9.53 -3.90 7.92
CA TYR A 16 -9.34 -3.34 6.58
C TYR A 16 -10.24 -4.02 5.54
N SER A 17 -11.55 -3.73 5.59
CA SER A 17 -12.55 -4.38 4.72
C SER A 17 -12.54 -3.91 3.26
N GLY A 18 -11.86 -2.80 2.94
CA GLY A 18 -11.83 -2.18 1.62
C GLY A 18 -10.75 -2.73 0.67
N PHE A 19 -10.05 -3.81 1.03
CA PHE A 19 -8.99 -4.38 0.19
C PHE A 19 -9.55 -5.30 -0.92
N GLU A 20 -9.16 -5.00 -2.15
CA GLU A 20 -9.58 -5.70 -3.37
C GLU A 20 -8.37 -6.31 -4.08
N PHE A 21 -8.58 -7.48 -4.68
CA PHE A 21 -7.58 -8.15 -5.50
C PHE A 21 -7.54 -7.53 -6.90
N ASP A 22 -6.34 -7.37 -7.44
CA ASP A 22 -6.10 -6.88 -8.80
C ASP A 22 -4.80 -7.48 -9.36
N SER A 23 -4.59 -7.37 -10.66
CA SER A 23 -3.43 -7.93 -11.35
C SER A 23 -3.12 -7.22 -12.66
N GLY A 24 -1.86 -7.20 -13.08
CA GLY A 24 -1.41 -6.60 -14.34
C GLY A 24 -0.09 -5.86 -14.19
N ASP A 25 0.15 -4.92 -15.10
CA ASP A 25 1.27 -3.99 -15.01
C ASP A 25 0.76 -2.61 -14.64
N THR A 26 1.47 -1.93 -13.73
CA THR A 26 1.12 -0.58 -13.30
C THR A 26 2.27 0.38 -13.49
N ALA A 27 1.96 1.68 -13.51
CA ALA A 27 2.97 2.74 -13.52
C ALA A 27 3.59 2.98 -12.14
N VAL A 28 3.14 2.29 -11.10
CA VAL A 28 3.67 2.39 -9.73
C VAL A 28 4.86 1.45 -9.63
N SER A 29 6.02 2.01 -9.30
CA SER A 29 7.24 1.24 -9.02
C SER A 29 6.94 0.17 -7.97
N GLY A 30 7.32 -1.07 -8.28
CA GLY A 30 7.12 -2.21 -7.38
C GLY A 30 5.71 -2.81 -7.35
N LEU A 31 4.76 -2.30 -8.14
CA LEU A 31 3.43 -2.87 -8.27
C LEU A 31 3.22 -3.44 -9.69
N SER A 32 3.59 -4.71 -9.87
CA SER A 32 3.27 -5.50 -11.06
C SER A 32 2.89 -6.92 -10.64
N GLY A 33 2.20 -7.65 -11.50
CA GLY A 33 1.79 -9.02 -11.25
C GLY A 33 0.44 -9.11 -10.58
N GLU A 34 0.40 -9.59 -9.34
CA GLU A 34 -0.82 -9.80 -8.56
C GLU A 34 -0.68 -9.11 -7.21
N TRP A 35 -1.74 -8.44 -6.77
CA TRP A 35 -1.74 -7.72 -5.50
C TRP A 35 -3.13 -7.60 -4.91
N VAL A 36 -3.18 -7.20 -3.63
CA VAL A 36 -4.40 -6.69 -3.00
C VAL A 36 -4.18 -5.24 -2.61
N SER A 37 -5.11 -4.35 -2.93
CA SER A 37 -4.99 -2.92 -2.60
C SER A 37 -6.24 -2.36 -1.94
N GLY A 38 -6.07 -1.38 -1.07
CA GLY A 38 -7.17 -0.69 -0.40
C GLY A 38 -6.74 0.67 0.13
N ASN A 39 -7.71 1.55 0.36
CA ASN A 39 -7.47 2.84 1.00
C ASN A 39 -7.47 2.68 2.52
N ILE A 40 -6.56 3.39 3.18
CA ILE A 40 -6.56 3.53 4.64
C ILE A 40 -6.42 5.01 5.03
N PRO A 41 -6.93 5.40 6.21
CA PRO A 41 -6.71 6.74 6.73
C PRO A 41 -5.22 7.02 6.94
N ARG A 42 -4.80 8.26 6.70
CA ARG A 42 -3.46 8.74 7.06
C ARG A 42 -3.36 8.95 8.58
N ASP A 43 -2.94 7.90 9.29
CA ASP A 43 -2.66 7.95 10.73
C ASP A 43 -1.23 7.48 11.06
N GLY A 44 -0.77 7.72 12.28
CA GLY A 44 0.59 7.37 12.71
C GLY A 44 1.68 7.95 11.78
N GLY A 45 2.56 7.08 11.27
CA GLY A 45 3.64 7.46 10.33
C GLY A 45 3.15 8.03 9.01
N LEU A 46 1.92 7.71 8.60
CA LEU A 46 1.33 8.16 7.33
C LEU A 46 0.73 9.56 7.39
N LYS A 47 0.70 10.20 8.57
CA LYS A 47 0.25 11.58 8.67
C LYS A 47 1.13 12.46 7.81
N HIS A 48 0.51 13.40 7.11
CA HIS A 48 1.22 14.40 6.30
C HIS A 48 2.34 15.10 7.09
N GLU A 49 2.12 15.40 8.37
CA GLU A 49 3.12 16.02 9.26
C GLU A 49 4.31 15.13 9.65
N ASN A 50 4.26 13.84 9.33
CA ASN A 50 5.33 12.86 9.58
C ASN A 50 6.07 12.48 8.30
N GLN A 51 5.48 12.74 7.13
CA GLN A 51 6.09 12.45 5.84
C GLN A 51 7.25 13.41 5.50
N PRO A 52 8.22 13.01 4.67
CA PRO A 52 9.29 13.89 4.19
C PRO A 52 8.77 15.18 3.53
N LEU A 53 9.53 16.28 3.62
CA LEU A 53 9.12 17.60 3.13
C LEU A 53 8.73 17.61 1.64
N TRP A 54 9.39 16.82 0.81
CA TRP A 54 9.09 16.74 -0.62
C TRP A 54 7.73 16.09 -0.89
N ILE A 55 7.34 15.05 -0.13
CA ILE A 55 6.01 14.44 -0.21
C ILE A 55 4.94 15.46 0.21
N ARG A 56 5.21 16.25 1.28
CA ARG A 56 4.27 17.30 1.71
C ARG A 56 4.04 18.37 0.65
N ILE A 57 5.10 18.75 -0.08
CA ILE A 57 4.99 19.72 -1.18
C ILE A 57 4.17 19.13 -2.34
N LEU A 58 4.35 17.84 -2.65
CA LEU A 58 3.60 17.16 -3.72
C LEU A 58 2.12 16.98 -3.38
N ASP A 59 1.78 16.69 -2.12
CA ASP A 59 0.40 16.63 -1.63
C ASP A 59 -0.32 17.99 -1.80
N ALA A 60 0.38 19.11 -1.61
CA ALA A 60 -0.20 20.45 -1.73
C ALA A 60 -0.51 20.88 -3.18
N LEU A 61 -0.13 20.08 -4.19
CA LEU A 61 -0.42 20.36 -5.59
C LEU A 61 -1.78 19.77 -6.00
N PRO A 62 -2.61 20.52 -6.74
CA PRO A 62 -3.91 20.03 -7.19
C PRO A 62 -3.76 18.91 -8.23
N GLY A 63 -4.32 17.75 -7.90
CA GLY A 63 -4.28 16.51 -8.70
C GLY A 63 -3.66 15.38 -7.88
N SER A 64 -4.33 14.22 -7.79
CA SER A 64 -3.84 13.04 -7.06
C SER A 64 -2.44 12.68 -7.53
N ASN A 65 -1.43 13.16 -6.81
CA ASN A 65 -0.06 12.76 -7.05
C ASN A 65 0.12 11.40 -6.38
N THR A 66 0.32 10.38 -7.21
CA THR A 66 0.75 9.07 -6.75
C THR A 66 2.19 9.21 -6.25
N VAL A 67 2.33 9.53 -4.97
CA VAL A 67 3.64 9.59 -4.29
C VAL A 67 3.87 8.27 -3.59
N GLU A 68 5.00 7.64 -3.87
CA GLU A 68 5.48 6.45 -3.16
C GLU A 68 5.95 6.88 -1.76
N ALA A 69 5.48 6.18 -0.73
CA ALA A 69 5.90 6.38 0.66
C ALA A 69 6.65 5.15 1.18
N ASP A 70 7.39 5.34 2.27
CA ASP A 70 8.20 4.27 2.86
C ASP A 70 7.28 3.13 3.34
N PRO A 71 7.48 1.88 2.91
CA PRO A 71 6.72 0.72 3.38
C PRO A 71 6.69 0.58 4.90
N GLU A 72 7.72 1.09 5.60
CA GLU A 72 7.78 1.07 7.06
C GLU A 72 6.71 1.94 7.72
N ASP A 73 6.15 2.93 7.03
CA ASP A 73 5.08 3.79 7.56
C ASP A 73 3.72 3.09 7.58
N ALA A 74 3.56 1.95 6.89
CA ALA A 74 2.31 1.19 6.91
C ALA A 74 1.95 0.71 8.34
N PRO A 75 0.66 0.58 8.65
CA PRO A 75 0.21 0.00 9.92
C PRO A 75 0.91 -1.33 10.22
N GLU A 76 1.32 -1.52 11.48
CA GLU A 76 2.05 -2.73 11.91
C GLU A 76 1.29 -4.02 11.58
N SER A 77 -0.04 -4.03 11.72
CA SER A 77 -0.90 -5.14 11.33
C SER A 77 -0.77 -5.49 9.85
N ILE A 78 -0.72 -4.49 8.96
CA ILE A 78 -0.52 -4.70 7.51
C ILE A 78 0.87 -5.25 7.23
N ARG A 79 1.91 -4.66 7.84
CA ARG A 79 3.30 -5.13 7.68
C ARG A 79 3.49 -6.56 8.17
N ASN A 80 2.84 -6.94 9.27
CA ASN A 80 2.86 -8.30 9.81
C ASN A 80 2.17 -9.29 8.88
N ILE A 81 1.02 -8.93 8.29
CA ILE A 81 0.32 -9.75 7.29
C ILE A 81 1.22 -9.92 6.05
N ALA A 82 1.77 -8.84 5.52
CA ALA A 82 2.66 -8.88 4.36
C ALA A 82 3.86 -9.81 4.61
N THR A 83 4.57 -9.62 5.73
CA THR A 83 5.72 -10.45 6.12
C THR A 83 5.34 -11.92 6.27
N LYS A 84 4.19 -12.22 6.87
CA LYS A 84 3.70 -13.59 7.07
C LYS A 84 3.47 -14.34 5.75
N HIS A 85 3.05 -13.64 4.71
CA HIS A 85 2.79 -14.21 3.39
C HIS A 85 3.94 -13.98 2.40
N GLY A 86 5.06 -13.39 2.85
CA GLY A 86 6.20 -13.09 1.98
C GLY A 86 5.92 -12.02 0.94
N LEU A 87 5.04 -11.07 1.24
CA LEU A 87 4.60 -9.99 0.36
C LEU A 87 5.35 -8.68 0.68
N GLU A 88 5.47 -7.83 -0.33
CA GLU A 88 5.93 -6.46 -0.18
C GLU A 88 4.76 -5.51 0.02
N VAL A 89 5.02 -4.40 0.73
CA VAL A 89 4.05 -3.33 0.94
C VAL A 89 4.45 -2.16 0.06
N VAL A 90 3.54 -1.74 -0.82
CA VAL A 90 3.69 -0.53 -1.63
C VAL A 90 2.66 0.48 -1.17
N ILE A 91 3.11 1.64 -0.72
CA ILE A 91 2.23 2.72 -0.27
C ILE A 91 2.25 3.81 -1.32
N TYR A 92 1.08 4.20 -1.80
CA TYR A 92 0.95 5.30 -2.73
C TYR A 92 -0.24 6.21 -2.40
N SER A 93 -0.01 7.51 -2.48
CA SER A 93 -1.04 8.50 -2.15
C SER A 93 -2.11 8.62 -3.24
N VAL A 94 -3.36 8.79 -2.82
CA VAL A 94 -4.49 9.13 -3.70
C VAL A 94 -5.21 10.41 -3.27
N SER A 95 -5.14 10.81 -1.99
CA SER A 95 -5.75 12.04 -1.45
C SER A 95 -5.04 12.56 -0.19
N ASP A 96 -5.44 13.74 0.30
CA ASP A 96 -4.90 14.37 1.52
C ASP A 96 -5.18 13.57 2.80
N ASP A 97 -6.30 12.85 2.86
CA ASP A 97 -6.79 12.16 4.06
C ASP A 97 -6.57 10.64 4.03
N GLU A 98 -6.36 10.07 2.85
CA GLU A 98 -6.22 8.63 2.64
C GLU A 98 -4.97 8.30 1.81
N VAL A 99 -4.35 7.17 2.14
CA VAL A 99 -3.34 6.54 1.28
C VAL A 99 -3.87 5.22 0.77
N ARG A 100 -3.47 4.86 -0.44
CA ARG A 100 -3.72 3.54 -0.98
C ARG A 100 -2.51 2.67 -0.72
N ILE A 101 -2.74 1.50 -0.14
CA ILE A 101 -1.71 0.51 0.13
C ILE A 101 -1.98 -0.71 -0.73
N ALA A 102 -0.92 -1.28 -1.31
CA ALA A 102 -0.94 -2.57 -1.97
C ALA A 102 -0.01 -3.56 -1.27
N LEU A 103 -0.44 -4.82 -1.17
CA LEU A 103 0.40 -5.95 -0.82
C LEU A 103 0.64 -6.77 -2.09
N CYS A 104 1.89 -6.88 -2.51
CA CYS A 104 2.29 -7.48 -3.79
C CYS A 104 3.25 -8.64 -3.59
N ASP A 105 3.17 -9.62 -4.49
CA ASP A 105 4.05 -10.79 -4.46
C ASP A 105 5.39 -10.45 -5.14
N PRO A 106 6.53 -10.45 -4.40
CA PRO A 106 7.83 -10.08 -4.95
C PRO A 106 8.39 -11.12 -5.93
N SER A 107 7.81 -12.33 -6.01
CA SER A 107 8.34 -13.39 -6.86
C SER A 107 8.19 -13.14 -8.37
N LYS A 108 7.70 -11.97 -8.78
CA LYS A 108 7.74 -11.49 -10.18
C LYS A 108 8.79 -10.42 -10.47
N TYR A 109 9.65 -10.04 -9.52
CA TYR A 109 10.90 -9.32 -9.83
C TYR A 109 11.96 -10.30 -10.39
N ASP A 110 11.65 -10.93 -11.51
CA ASP A 110 12.64 -11.67 -12.31
C ASP A 110 13.03 -10.75 -13.48
N LEU A 111 14.02 -9.88 -13.25
CA LEU A 111 14.77 -9.17 -14.28
C LEU A 111 16.25 -9.09 -13.90
#